data_AF-A0A3C2AH86-F1
#
_entry.id   AF-A0A3C2AH86-F1
#
_cell.length_a   1.000
_cell.length_b   1.000
_cell.length_c   1.000
_cell.angle_alpha   90.00
_cell.angle_beta   90.00
_cell.angle_gamma   90.00
#
_symmetry.space_group_name_H-M   'P 1'
#
loop_
_entity.id
_entity.type
_entity.pdbx_description
1 polymer ?
#
loop_
_entity_poly.entity_id
_entity_poly.type
_entity_poly.pdbx_seq_one_letter_code
_entity_poly.pdbx_strand_id
1 'polypeptide(L)'
;MEDHVELFDPEKAQKLAKVVLPVAETYHRVKWLGLENIPDEVFLGVGNHTGMHFMPESVLWVGKYQITNRRIPMLTLIHHMAHQIASLVKIPLNELGLVEAKRKNALDAL
;
A
#
# COMPACT_ATOMS: atom_id res chain seq x y z
N MET A 1 16.19 9.78 3.38
CA MET A 1 14.97 10.54 3.08
C MET A 1 14.04 10.30 4.25
N GLU A 2 13.51 11.36 4.85
CA GLU A 2 12.53 11.25 5.93
C GLU A 2 11.15 11.07 5.28
N ASP A 3 10.36 10.12 5.77
CA ASP A 3 9.01 9.91 5.24
C ASP A 3 8.03 10.78 6.00
N HIS A 4 7.12 11.37 5.25
CA HIS A 4 6.11 12.29 5.74
C HIS A 4 4.76 11.69 5.41
N VAL A 5 4.12 11.10 6.43
CA VAL A 5 2.82 10.44 6.31
C VAL A 5 1.76 11.43 5.83
N GLU A 6 1.88 12.70 6.22
CA GLU A 6 1.05 13.82 5.78
C GLU A 6 1.05 14.08 4.26
N LEU A 7 1.99 13.50 3.50
CA LEU A 7 2.04 13.65 2.05
C LEU A 7 1.13 12.66 1.29
N PHE A 8 0.46 11.75 2.00
CA PHE A 8 -0.44 10.79 1.37
C PHE A 8 -1.55 11.50 0.57
N ASP A 9 -1.66 11.16 -0.71
CA ASP A 9 -2.65 11.70 -1.63
C ASP A 9 -3.64 10.58 -2.02
N PRO A 10 -4.84 10.56 -1.43
CA PRO A 10 -5.81 9.50 -1.69
C PRO A 10 -6.27 9.47 -3.15
N GLU A 11 -6.33 10.62 -3.83
CA GLU A 11 -6.75 10.65 -5.23
C GLU A 11 -5.71 10.05 -6.15
N LYS A 12 -4.43 10.37 -5.95
CA LYS A 12 -3.33 9.77 -6.73
C LYS A 12 -3.25 8.27 -6.48
N ALA A 13 -3.32 7.84 -5.23
CA ALA A 13 -3.31 6.43 -4.87
C ALA A 13 -4.50 5.68 -5.51
N GLN A 14 -5.70 6.26 -5.47
CA GLN A 14 -6.89 5.71 -6.12
C GLN A 14 -6.75 5.64 -7.65
N LYS A 15 -6.25 6.69 -8.30
CA LYS A 15 -6.05 6.72 -9.76
C LYS A 15 -5.08 5.64 -10.19
N LEU A 16 -3.95 5.49 -9.49
CA LEU A 16 -2.98 4.45 -9.78
C LEU A 16 -3.57 3.06 -9.56
N ALA A 17 -4.27 2.86 -8.44
CA ALA A 17 -4.90 1.59 -8.12
C ALA A 17 -5.95 1.15 -9.16
N LYS A 18 -6.77 2.08 -9.67
CA LYS A 18 -7.75 1.80 -10.73
C LYS A 18 -7.11 1.31 -12.04
N VAL A 19 -5.84 1.66 -12.28
CA VAL A 19 -5.08 1.21 -13.46
C VAL A 19 -4.36 -0.12 -13.20
N VAL A 20 -3.69 -0.24 -12.05
CA VAL A 20 -2.82 -1.39 -11.75
C VAL A 20 -3.62 -2.62 -11.30
N LEU A 21 -4.64 -2.42 -10.46
CA LEU A 21 -5.36 -3.51 -9.82
C LEU A 21 -6.02 -4.47 -10.81
N PRO A 22 -6.73 -4.04 -11.87
CA PRO A 22 -7.37 -4.97 -12.80
C PRO A 22 -6.36 -5.90 -13.50
N VAL A 23 -5.17 -5.40 -13.82
CA VAL A 23 -4.09 -6.18 -14.44
C VAL A 23 -3.56 -7.21 -13.44
N ALA A 24 -3.30 -6.78 -12.21
CA ALA A 24 -2.82 -7.67 -11.16
C ALA A 24 -3.84 -8.74 -10.78
N GLU A 25 -5.12 -8.38 -10.64
CA GLU A 25 -6.22 -9.30 -10.35
C GLU A 25 -6.37 -10.36 -11.44
N THR A 26 -6.27 -9.95 -12.71
CA THR A 26 -6.35 -10.85 -13.86
C THR A 26 -5.18 -11.82 -13.90
N TYR A 27 -3.96 -11.30 -13.78
CA TYR A 27 -2.74 -12.11 -13.87
C TYR A 27 -2.65 -13.12 -12.71
N HIS A 28 -2.99 -12.70 -11.48
CA HIS A 28 -2.91 -13.54 -10.29
C HIS A 28 -4.22 -14.30 -9.96
N ARG A 29 -5.28 -14.12 -10.75
CA ARG A 29 -6.59 -14.81 -10.59
C ARG A 29 -7.15 -14.68 -9.17
N VAL A 30 -7.14 -13.45 -8.67
CA VAL A 30 -7.39 -13.13 -7.27
C VAL A 30 -8.84 -13.38 -6.87
N LYS A 31 -9.04 -13.83 -5.64
CA LYS A 31 -10.34 -13.87 -4.97
C LYS A 31 -10.24 -13.13 -3.65
N TRP A 32 -11.16 -12.20 -3.43
CA TRP A 32 -11.26 -11.41 -2.21
C TRP A 32 -12.25 -12.06 -1.25
N LEU A 33 -11.83 -12.28 0.00
CA LEU A 33 -12.67 -12.85 1.07
C LEU A 33 -12.52 -11.99 2.32
N GLY A 34 -13.62 -11.78 3.04
CA GLY A 34 -13.60 -11.12 4.35
C GLY A 34 -13.32 -9.62 4.33
N LEU A 35 -13.51 -8.93 3.19
CA LEU A 35 -13.33 -7.47 3.09
C LEU A 35 -14.32 -6.70 3.97
N GLU A 36 -15.48 -7.30 4.22
CA GLU A 36 -16.51 -6.83 5.14
C GLU A 36 -16.07 -6.81 6.61
N ASN A 37 -15.01 -7.56 6.96
CA ASN A 37 -14.48 -7.61 8.32
C ASN A 37 -13.42 -6.54 8.60
N ILE A 38 -13.05 -5.74 7.59
CA ILE A 38 -12.08 -4.65 7.78
C ILE A 38 -12.72 -3.56 8.64
N PRO A 39 -12.08 -3.14 9.75
CA PRO A 39 -12.60 -2.09 10.61
C PRO A 39 -12.76 -0.74 9.89
N ASP A 40 -13.73 0.06 10.34
CA ASP A 40 -13.92 1.47 9.91
C ASP A 40 -13.16 2.48 10.77
N GLU A 41 -12.40 1.98 11.74
CA GLU A 41 -11.50 2.74 12.61
C GLU A 41 -10.03 2.43 12.31
N VAL A 42 -9.09 3.12 12.97
CA VAL A 42 -7.65 2.88 12.77
C VAL A 42 -7.29 1.46 13.21
N PHE A 43 -6.57 0.71 12.37
CA PHE A 43 -6.14 -0.65 12.66
C PHE A 43 -4.77 -0.95 12.05
N LEU A 44 -4.07 -1.94 12.63
CA LEU A 44 -2.85 -2.49 12.08
C LEU A 44 -3.16 -3.78 11.29
N GLY A 45 -3.03 -3.73 9.97
CA GLY A 45 -3.09 -4.92 9.12
C GLY A 45 -1.76 -5.67 9.13
N VAL A 46 -1.78 -6.95 9.50
CA VAL A 46 -0.60 -7.83 9.43
C VAL A 46 -0.87 -8.93 8.40
N GLY A 47 0.00 -9.01 7.39
CA GLY A 47 -0.05 -10.03 6.35
C GLY A 47 1.21 -10.87 6.35
N ASN A 48 1.09 -12.13 5.93
CA ASN A 48 2.23 -12.98 5.66
C ASN A 48 2.74 -12.75 4.22
N HIS A 49 4.04 -12.81 4.05
CA HIS A 49 4.71 -12.77 2.77
C HIS A 49 5.50 -14.05 2.56
N THR A 50 5.14 -14.80 1.51
CA THR A 50 5.82 -16.05 1.15
C THR A 50 6.70 -15.84 -0.08
N GLY A 51 8.01 -15.67 0.13
CA GLY A 51 9.04 -15.79 -0.90
C GLY A 51 9.73 -14.48 -1.31
N MET A 52 10.88 -14.55 -1.97
CA MET A 52 11.77 -13.40 -2.23
C MET A 52 11.38 -12.57 -3.48
N HIS A 53 10.26 -12.90 -4.13
CA HIS A 53 9.89 -12.37 -5.44
C HIS A 53 8.68 -11.44 -5.33
N PHE A 54 8.97 -10.13 -5.44
CA PHE A 54 8.06 -9.07 -5.88
C PHE A 54 6.58 -9.26 -5.51
N MET A 55 6.24 -8.85 -4.28
CA MET A 55 4.95 -9.00 -3.58
C MET A 55 3.73 -8.64 -4.45
N PRO A 56 3.09 -9.61 -5.13
CA PRO A 56 1.82 -9.32 -5.77
C PRO A 56 0.75 -9.08 -4.71
N GLU A 57 0.80 -9.75 -3.55
CA GLU A 57 -0.24 -9.58 -2.53
C GLU A 57 -0.27 -8.17 -1.95
N SER A 58 0.87 -7.52 -1.74
CA SER A 58 0.92 -6.14 -1.23
C SER A 58 0.35 -5.16 -2.24
N VAL A 59 0.71 -5.29 -3.52
CA VAL A 59 0.16 -4.44 -4.59
C VAL A 59 -1.35 -4.65 -4.72
N LEU A 60 -1.80 -5.90 -4.65
CA LEU A 60 -3.21 -6.25 -4.67
C LEU A 60 -3.94 -5.65 -3.48
N TRP A 61 -3.45 -5.82 -2.25
CA TRP A 61 -4.10 -5.33 -1.03
C TRP A 61 -4.17 -3.81 -1.00
N VAL A 62 -3.04 -3.13 -1.28
CA VAL A 62 -3.00 -1.67 -1.35
C VAL A 62 -3.95 -1.19 -2.45
N GLY A 63 -3.84 -1.74 -3.66
CA GLY A 63 -4.72 -1.36 -4.77
C GLY A 63 -6.19 -1.54 -4.43
N LYS A 64 -6.54 -2.70 -3.86
CA LYS A 64 -7.92 -3.01 -3.46
C LYS A 64 -8.44 -2.05 -2.41
N TYR A 65 -7.66 -1.79 -1.38
CA TYR A 65 -8.06 -0.89 -0.31
C TYR A 65 -8.28 0.52 -0.83
N GLN A 66 -7.36 1.05 -1.63
CA GLN A 66 -7.46 2.40 -2.19
C GLN A 66 -8.74 2.59 -3.00
N ILE A 67 -9.14 1.62 -3.83
CA ILE A 67 -10.39 1.72 -4.61
C ILE A 67 -11.67 1.53 -3.78
N THR A 68 -11.57 1.08 -2.54
CA THR A 68 -12.76 0.81 -1.68
C THR A 68 -13.29 2.10 -1.03
N ASN A 69 -12.70 3.27 -1.33
CA ASN A 69 -13.11 4.60 -0.86
C ASN A 69 -13.41 4.65 0.65
N ARG A 70 -12.53 4.05 1.44
CA ARG A 70 -12.67 4.01 2.90
C ARG A 70 -12.19 5.31 3.52
N ARG A 71 -12.77 5.67 4.68
CA ARG A 71 -12.43 6.89 5.41
C ARG A 71 -11.01 6.85 5.98
N ILE A 72 -10.58 5.69 6.47
CA ILE A 72 -9.25 5.50 7.05
C ILE A 72 -8.26 5.22 5.91
N PRO A 73 -7.18 5.99 5.74
CA PRO A 73 -6.18 5.73 4.71
C PRO A 73 -5.39 4.47 5.03
N MET A 74 -5.00 3.70 4.00
CA MET A 74 -4.04 2.60 4.18
C MET A 74 -2.64 3.09 3.86
N LEU A 75 -1.76 2.99 4.86
CA LEU A 75 -0.33 3.20 4.74
C LEU A 75 0.36 1.85 4.83
N THR A 76 1.37 1.64 4.00
CA THR A 76 2.07 0.36 3.88
C THR A 76 3.55 0.54 4.17
N LEU A 77 4.04 -0.20 5.17
CA LEU A 77 5.45 -0.25 5.51
C LEU A 77 6.20 -1.11 4.48
N ILE A 78 7.16 -0.52 3.79
CA ILE A 78 7.98 -1.16 2.74
C ILE A 78 9.46 -1.13 3.09
N HIS A 79 10.22 -2.10 2.58
CA HIS A 79 11.67 -2.16 2.78
C HIS A 79 12.40 -0.98 2.13
N HIS A 80 13.52 -0.56 2.71
CA HIS A 80 14.38 0.50 2.19
C HIS A 80 14.79 0.31 0.71
N MET A 81 14.98 -0.93 0.27
CA MET A 81 15.31 -1.23 -1.14
C MET A 81 14.23 -0.75 -2.12
N ALA A 82 12.94 -0.82 -1.73
CA ALA A 82 11.86 -0.33 -2.58
C ALA A 82 11.94 1.20 -2.76
N HIS A 83 12.36 1.93 -1.72
CA HIS A 83 12.64 3.37 -1.79
C HIS A 83 13.80 3.69 -2.73
N GLN A 84 14.88 2.91 -2.68
CA GLN A 84 16.01 3.08 -3.60
C GLN A 84 15.59 2.89 -5.06
N ILE A 85 14.85 1.80 -5.36
CA ILE A 85 14.36 1.54 -6.72
C ILE A 85 13.42 2.66 -7.17
N ALA A 86 12.45 3.06 -6.34
CA ALA A 86 11.51 4.11 -6.67
C ALA A 86 12.17 5.47 -6.94
N SER A 87 13.26 5.79 -6.21
CA SER A 87 14.03 7.02 -6.43
C SER A 87 14.67 7.06 -7.82
N LEU A 88 15.13 5.91 -8.33
CA LEU A 88 15.71 5.79 -9.68
C LEU A 88 14.67 6.04 -10.77
N VAL A 89 13.43 5.60 -10.55
CA VAL A 89 12.32 5.76 -11.50
C VAL A 89 11.38 6.93 -11.18
N LYS A 90 11.75 7.78 -10.21
CA LYS A 90 10.99 8.97 -9.76
C LYS A 90 9.53 8.69 -9.37
N ILE A 91 9.26 7.55 -8.73
CA ILE A 91 7.93 7.23 -8.21
C ILE A 91 7.74 7.90 -6.84
N PRO A 92 6.68 8.69 -6.62
CA PRO A 92 6.43 9.36 -5.35
C PRO A 92 5.78 8.41 -4.33
N LEU A 93 6.59 7.55 -3.70
CA LEU A 93 6.11 6.50 -2.78
C LEU A 93 5.24 7.02 -1.63
N ASN A 94 5.64 8.13 -0.99
CA ASN A 94 4.92 8.70 0.15
C ASN A 94 3.51 9.18 -0.22
N GLU A 95 3.35 9.77 -1.42
CA GLU A 95 2.04 10.18 -1.93
C GLU A 95 1.12 8.98 -2.18
N LEU A 96 1.70 7.81 -2.47
CA LEU A 96 0.98 6.56 -2.68
C LEU A 96 0.73 5.79 -1.36
N GLY A 97 1.16 6.33 -0.22
CA GLY A 97 1.00 5.71 1.10
C GLY A 97 2.02 4.60 1.36
N LEU A 98 3.13 4.57 0.61
CA LEU A 98 4.20 3.60 0.79
C LEU A 98 5.33 4.26 1.59
N VAL A 99 5.48 3.84 2.85
CA VAL A 99 6.41 4.43 3.82
C VAL A 99 7.47 3.41 4.22
N GLU A 100 8.69 3.86 4.51
CA GLU A 100 9.78 2.98 4.92
C GLU A 100 9.45 2.28 6.24
N ALA A 101 9.77 0.99 6.34
CA ALA A 101 9.58 0.17 7.53
C ALA A 101 10.56 0.56 8.66
N LYS A 102 10.33 1.74 9.26
CA LYS A 102 11.03 2.27 10.43
C LYS A 102 10.09 2.36 11.61
N ARG A 103 10.63 2.20 12.83
CA ARG A 103 9.87 2.34 14.07
C ARG A 103 9.12 3.68 14.15
N LYS A 104 9.77 4.78 13.76
CA LYS A 104 9.16 6.13 13.78
C LYS A 104 7.93 6.17 12.87
N ASN A 105 8.10 5.81 11.59
CA ASN A 105 7.00 5.78 10.62
C ASN A 105 5.84 4.87 11.04
N ALA A 106 6.13 3.73 11.68
CA ALA A 106 5.09 2.84 12.19
C ALA A 106 4.29 3.47 13.35
N LEU A 107 4.92 4.31 14.18
CA LEU A 107 4.24 5.05 15.23
C LEU A 107 3.46 6.24 14.68
N ASP A 108 4.01 6.94 13.69
CA ASP A 108 3.37 8.10 13.05
C ASP A 108 2.14 7.69 12.20
N ALA A 109 2.04 6.41 11.82
CA ALA A 109 0.93 5.84 11.05
C ALA A 109 -0.24 5.31 11.89
N LEU A 110 -0.12 5.30 13.23
CA LEU A 110 -1.13 4.83 14.19
C LEU A 110 -1.75 6.02 14.94
#